data_AF-A0A7S2KTI8-F1
#
_entry.id   AF-A0A7S2KTI8-F1
#
_cell.length_a   1.000
_cell.length_b   1.000
_cell.length_c   1.000
_cell.angle_alpha   90.00
_cell.angle_beta   90.00
_cell.angle_gamma   90.00
#
_symmetry.space_group_name_H-M   'P 1'
#
loop_
_entity.id
_entity.type
_entity.pdbx_description
1 polymer ?
#
loop_
_entity_poly.entity_id
_entity_poly.type
_entity_poly.pdbx_seq_one_letter_code
_entity_poly.pdbx_strand_id
1 'polypeptide(L)'
;MPWLGWAVRLPFRVLALLVADIEGEAHVLFACWLVLPRTMGIRQVHGLLTSMCGDAVGKLVQSMLSRITLPAAAAASVDSAAAPFRDKPGLYTVLKAAGVMPTMGTAKGVVLSQLDIGAKIHVLEVVHNEAERRVRARLEQPEGWISLLNMDTGARWAVHEADPAARAAAAQAAALPKQAGDIFANAAAAGCNPAALFQPPARGAPAAEVSSEEAWEAMALLESQLARADDSSEDAASRQAAG
;
A
#
# COMPACT_ATOMS: atom_id res chain seq x y z
N MET A 1 -37.18 -4.46 42.84
CA MET A 1 -36.29 -4.17 41.71
C MET A 1 -34.96 -4.92 41.90
N PRO A 2 -34.90 -6.23 41.59
CA PRO A 2 -33.71 -7.05 41.79
C PRO A 2 -33.04 -7.34 40.44
N TRP A 3 -32.15 -6.46 39.98
CA TRP A 3 -31.36 -6.70 38.76
C TRP A 3 -29.88 -6.27 38.89
N LEU A 4 -29.46 -5.78 40.06
CA LEU A 4 -28.06 -5.40 40.34
C LEU A 4 -27.24 -6.48 41.07
N GLY A 5 -27.71 -7.72 41.10
CA GLY A 5 -27.08 -8.83 41.83
C GLY A 5 -26.14 -9.73 41.03
N TRP A 6 -26.03 -9.55 39.70
CA TRP A 6 -25.26 -10.45 38.82
C TRP A 6 -23.92 -9.88 38.35
N ALA A 7 -23.57 -8.63 38.69
CA ALA A 7 -22.34 -8.00 38.21
C ALA A 7 -21.09 -8.23 39.09
N VAL A 8 -21.17 -9.00 40.18
CA VAL A 8 -20.04 -9.17 41.15
C VAL A 8 -19.55 -10.61 41.28
N ARG A 9 -19.98 -11.54 40.42
CA ARG A 9 -19.43 -12.91 40.37
C ARG A 9 -19.16 -13.37 38.95
N LEU A 10 -18.25 -12.66 38.28
CA LEU A 10 -17.45 -13.25 37.21
C LEU A 10 -16.02 -13.34 37.71
N PRO A 11 -15.45 -14.55 37.87
CA PRO A 11 -14.02 -14.67 38.11
C PRO A 11 -13.33 -14.16 36.84
N PHE A 12 -12.71 -12.97 36.90
CA PHE A 12 -11.85 -12.46 35.84
C PHE A 12 -10.57 -13.30 35.78
N ARG A 13 -10.70 -14.52 35.27
CA ARG A 13 -9.66 -15.25 34.56
C ARG A 13 -10.03 -15.18 33.09
N VAL A 14 -9.02 -14.93 32.25
CA VAL A 14 -9.05 -14.93 30.78
C VAL A 14 -9.50 -13.62 30.11
N LEU A 15 -8.56 -12.70 29.97
CA LEU A 15 -8.21 -12.18 28.64
C LEU A 15 -6.71 -11.88 28.62
N ALA A 16 -5.92 -12.93 28.41
CA ALA A 16 -4.54 -12.81 27.99
C ALA A 16 -4.57 -12.64 26.46
N LEU A 17 -4.37 -11.42 25.97
CA LEU A 17 -3.98 -11.22 24.58
C LEU A 17 -2.46 -11.17 24.57
N LEU A 18 -1.87 -12.27 24.09
CA LEU A 18 -0.44 -12.45 23.96
C LEU A 18 -0.02 -11.79 22.65
N VAL A 19 0.54 -10.58 22.74
CA VAL A 19 1.36 -10.00 21.67
C VAL A 19 2.79 -10.11 22.14
N ALA A 20 3.49 -11.11 21.60
CA ALA A 20 4.90 -11.30 21.82
C ALA A 20 5.69 -10.33 20.93
N ASP A 21 6.72 -9.78 21.56
CA ASP A 21 8.00 -9.39 20.98
C ASP A 21 8.11 -8.02 20.29
N ILE A 22 8.42 -7.00 21.10
CA ILE A 22 9.41 -5.96 20.78
C ILE A 22 10.20 -5.69 22.08
N GLU A 23 11.31 -6.41 22.23
CA GLU A 23 12.44 -6.26 23.16
C GLU A 23 12.27 -5.35 24.40
N GLY A 24 12.18 -5.97 25.59
CA GLY A 24 12.66 -5.40 26.87
C GLY A 24 11.77 -4.40 27.61
N GLU A 25 11.10 -3.46 26.94
CA GLU A 25 10.46 -2.32 27.63
C GLU A 25 9.05 -2.60 28.19
N ALA A 26 8.29 -3.50 27.57
CA ALA A 26 6.90 -3.78 27.97
C ALA A 26 6.80 -4.42 29.37
N HIS A 27 7.84 -5.10 29.84
CA HIS A 27 7.85 -5.75 31.16
C HIS A 27 7.84 -4.74 32.31
N VAL A 28 8.45 -3.57 32.14
CA VAL A 28 8.58 -2.55 33.22
C VAL A 28 7.25 -1.84 33.47
N LEU A 29 6.50 -1.55 32.40
CA LEU A 29 5.18 -0.90 32.50
C LEU A 29 4.14 -1.82 33.14
N PHE A 30 4.20 -3.13 32.86
CA PHE A 30 3.24 -4.09 33.40
C PHE A 30 3.46 -4.38 34.90
N ALA A 31 4.72 -4.43 35.35
CA ALA A 31 5.06 -4.60 36.77
C ALA A 31 4.62 -3.38 37.61
N CYS A 32 4.80 -2.16 37.09
CA CYS A 32 4.32 -0.95 37.78
C CYS A 32 2.78 -0.93 37.91
N TRP A 33 2.06 -1.38 36.87
CA TRP A 33 0.59 -1.36 36.89
C TRP A 33 -0.01 -2.39 37.87
N LEU A 34 0.69 -3.49 38.15
CA LEU A 34 0.25 -4.52 39.10
C LEU A 34 0.53 -4.17 40.57
N VAL A 35 1.53 -3.31 40.85
CA VAL A 35 1.97 -2.99 42.22
C VAL A 35 1.40 -1.64 42.71
N LEU A 36 0.95 -0.76 41.81
CA LEU A 36 0.46 0.55 42.20
C LEU A 36 -1.00 0.52 42.70
N PRO A 37 -1.32 1.18 43.83
CA PRO A 37 -2.67 1.24 44.36
C PRO A 37 -3.61 1.95 43.38
N ARG A 38 -4.82 1.39 43.21
CA ARG A 38 -5.90 1.82 42.27
C ARG A 38 -6.36 3.29 42.37
N THR A 39 -5.75 4.09 43.23
CA THR A 39 -6.13 5.50 43.48
C THR A 39 -5.28 6.50 42.70
N MET A 40 -4.16 6.10 42.08
CA MET A 40 -3.37 7.03 41.26
C MET A 40 -3.88 7.07 39.82
N GLY A 41 -4.35 8.24 39.39
CA GLY A 41 -4.77 8.49 38.01
C GLY A 41 -3.59 8.44 37.04
N ILE A 42 -3.86 8.04 35.78
CA ILE A 42 -2.87 7.85 34.69
C ILE A 42 -1.87 9.00 34.55
N ARG A 43 -2.30 10.25 34.79
CA ARG A 43 -1.43 11.44 34.71
C ARG A 43 -0.32 11.48 35.76
N GLN A 44 -0.57 10.94 36.96
CA GLN A 44 0.43 10.92 38.03
C GLN A 44 1.46 9.80 37.80
N VAL A 45 1.02 8.65 37.29
CA VAL A 45 1.92 7.54 36.90
C VAL A 45 2.83 7.98 35.75
N HIS A 46 2.29 8.67 34.74
CA HIS A 46 3.10 9.27 33.68
C HIS A 46 4.14 10.22 34.26
N GLY A 47 3.75 11.19 35.11
CA GLY A 47 4.68 12.15 35.72
C GLY A 47 5.80 11.49 36.54
N LEU A 48 5.50 10.40 37.26
CA LEU A 48 6.45 9.69 38.10
C LEU A 48 7.44 8.84 37.26
N LEU A 49 6.94 8.20 36.20
CA LEU A 49 7.79 7.51 35.21
C LEU A 49 8.69 8.49 34.44
N THR A 50 8.15 9.66 34.04
CA THR A 50 8.93 10.71 33.38
C THR A 50 10.01 11.28 34.31
N SER A 51 9.74 11.33 35.62
CA SER A 51 10.67 11.81 36.64
C SER A 51 11.77 10.80 36.99
N MET A 52 11.50 9.49 36.93
CA MET A 52 12.48 8.46 37.32
C MET A 52 13.41 8.04 36.18
N CYS A 53 12.98 8.18 34.92
CA CYS A 53 13.78 7.78 33.74
C CYS A 53 14.44 8.97 33.01
N GLY A 54 14.66 10.07 33.75
CA GLY A 54 15.13 11.36 33.24
C GLY A 54 16.35 11.27 32.31
N ASP A 55 16.19 11.91 31.16
CA ASP A 55 17.14 12.17 30.06
C ASP A 55 17.72 10.98 29.29
N ALA A 56 18.14 9.90 29.94
CA ALA A 56 18.83 8.81 29.23
C ALA A 56 17.86 7.98 28.39
N VAL A 57 16.73 7.57 28.97
CA VAL A 57 15.70 6.81 28.26
C VAL A 57 14.99 7.70 27.24
N GLY A 58 14.74 8.97 27.57
CA GLY A 58 14.18 9.94 26.63
C GLY A 58 15.04 10.11 25.37
N LYS A 59 16.37 10.20 25.51
CA LYS A 59 17.29 10.28 24.36
C LYS A 59 17.41 8.97 23.61
N LEU A 60 17.34 7.82 24.29
CA LEU A 60 17.39 6.51 23.64
C LEU A 60 16.11 6.25 22.82
N VAL A 61 14.95 6.55 23.39
CA VAL A 61 13.64 6.48 22.73
C VAL A 61 13.59 7.48 21.58
N GLN A 62 14.08 8.71 21.75
CA GLN A 62 14.12 9.71 20.67
C GLN A 62 15.11 9.32 19.55
N SER A 63 16.23 8.68 19.88
CA SER A 63 17.20 8.13 18.92
C SER A 63 16.63 6.93 18.16
N MET A 64 15.96 6.00 18.84
CA MET A 64 15.27 4.87 18.19
C MET A 64 14.08 5.35 17.35
N LEU A 65 13.28 6.28 17.85
CA LEU A 65 12.20 6.91 17.08
C LEU A 65 12.76 7.60 15.83
N SER A 66 13.91 8.28 15.90
CA SER A 66 14.52 8.91 14.72
C SER A 66 15.03 7.91 13.67
N ARG A 67 15.36 6.68 14.08
CA ARG A 67 15.79 5.59 13.18
C ARG A 67 14.63 4.79 12.61
N ILE A 68 13.54 4.62 13.36
CA ILE A 68 12.31 3.96 12.92
C ILE A 68 11.43 4.92 12.11
N THR A 69 11.55 6.23 12.34
CA THR A 69 11.09 7.23 11.38
C THR A 69 12.05 7.26 10.19
N LEU A 70 11.96 6.24 9.33
CA LEU A 70 11.86 6.53 7.90
C LEU A 70 10.88 7.71 7.75
N PRO A 71 11.12 8.67 6.84
CA PRO A 71 10.21 9.78 6.67
C PRO A 71 8.81 9.21 6.36
N ALA A 72 7.95 9.20 7.38
CA ALA A 72 6.52 8.96 7.27
C ALA A 72 5.82 10.15 6.57
N ALA A 73 6.55 10.82 5.67
CA ALA A 73 6.06 11.72 4.65
C ALA A 73 5.62 10.95 3.38
N ALA A 74 5.75 9.61 3.34
CA ALA A 74 5.36 8.79 2.18
C ALA A 74 4.08 7.95 2.37
N ALA A 75 3.42 7.97 3.54
CA ALA A 75 2.23 7.14 3.79
C ALA A 75 1.02 7.89 4.42
N ALA A 76 1.12 9.21 4.60
CA ALA A 76 0.00 10.04 5.07
C ALA A 76 -0.20 11.25 4.15
N SER A 77 -0.72 11.01 2.95
CA SER A 77 -1.47 12.01 2.17
C SER A 77 -2.36 11.32 1.13
N VAL A 78 -3.27 10.44 1.59
CA VAL A 78 -4.43 10.01 0.77
C VAL A 78 -5.64 10.91 1.02
N ASP A 79 -5.56 11.84 1.98
CA ASP A 79 -6.30 13.10 1.89
C ASP A 79 -5.62 14.00 0.86
N SER A 80 -5.67 13.56 -0.40
CA SER A 80 -5.52 14.44 -1.55
C SER A 80 -6.52 15.55 -1.32
N ALA A 81 -6.00 16.74 -1.02
CA ALA A 81 -6.73 17.97 -0.88
C ALA A 81 -7.64 18.13 -2.11
N ALA A 82 -8.87 17.65 -1.98
CA ALA A 82 -9.95 17.81 -2.92
C ALA A 82 -10.47 19.24 -2.82
N ALA A 83 -9.58 20.21 -3.08
CA ALA A 83 -10.03 21.36 -3.81
C ALA A 83 -10.66 20.79 -5.09
N PRO A 84 -11.92 21.11 -5.43
CA PRO A 84 -12.53 20.61 -6.65
C PRO A 84 -11.68 21.14 -7.81
N PHE A 85 -10.80 20.28 -8.32
CA PHE A 85 -9.94 20.61 -9.43
C PHE A 85 -10.88 20.80 -10.62
N ARG A 86 -11.21 22.06 -10.89
CA ARG A 86 -11.99 22.42 -12.07
C ARG A 86 -11.09 22.08 -13.24
N ASP A 87 -11.34 20.93 -13.86
CA ASP A 87 -10.71 20.54 -15.11
C ASP A 87 -10.81 21.72 -16.09
N LYS A 88 -9.69 22.04 -16.76
CA LYS A 88 -9.57 23.19 -17.66
C LYS A 88 -9.14 22.71 -19.05
N PRO A 89 -9.46 23.43 -20.12
CA PRO A 89 -8.87 23.18 -21.43
C PRO A 89 -7.32 23.22 -21.37
N GLY A 90 -6.67 22.39 -22.18
CA GLY A 90 -5.21 22.28 -22.21
C GLY A 90 -4.70 20.89 -22.55
N LEU A 91 -3.42 20.65 -22.26
CA LEU A 91 -2.76 19.37 -22.49
C LEU A 91 -3.04 18.39 -21.35
N TYR A 92 -3.47 17.18 -21.73
CA TYR A 92 -3.74 16.08 -20.82
C TYR A 92 -2.92 14.85 -21.18
N THR A 93 -2.60 14.03 -20.18
CA THR A 93 -2.03 12.70 -20.37
C THR A 93 -3.05 11.64 -19.96
N VAL A 94 -3.25 10.65 -20.82
CA VAL A 94 -4.18 9.53 -20.60
C VAL A 94 -3.57 8.56 -19.59
N LEU A 95 -4.29 8.27 -18.52
CA LEU A 95 -3.93 7.28 -17.49
C LEU A 95 -4.51 5.89 -17.77
N LYS A 96 -5.69 5.84 -18.40
CA LYS A 96 -6.43 4.61 -18.66
C LYS A 96 -6.92 4.62 -20.09
N ALA A 97 -6.87 3.46 -20.73
CA ALA A 97 -7.39 3.31 -22.09
C ALA A 97 -8.83 3.83 -22.18
N ALA A 98 -9.09 4.71 -23.15
CA ALA A 98 -10.35 5.40 -23.29
C ALA A 98 -10.78 5.45 -24.76
N GLY A 99 -12.09 5.25 -25.00
CA GLY A 99 -12.68 5.45 -26.32
C GLY A 99 -13.05 6.91 -26.54
N VAL A 100 -12.72 7.43 -27.71
CA VAL A 100 -13.16 8.74 -28.21
C VAL A 100 -14.50 8.56 -28.92
N MET A 101 -15.50 9.32 -28.50
CA MET A 101 -16.88 9.24 -28.99
C MET A 101 -17.19 10.45 -29.87
N PRO A 102 -18.00 10.30 -30.93
CA PRO A 102 -18.39 11.45 -31.77
C PRO A 102 -19.31 12.42 -31.01
N THR A 103 -20.08 11.90 -30.05
CA THR A 103 -21.09 12.64 -29.29
C THR A 103 -20.76 12.66 -27.80
N MET A 104 -21.23 13.70 -27.11
CA MET A 104 -21.04 13.90 -25.67
C MET A 104 -21.70 12.81 -24.79
N GLY A 105 -22.77 12.15 -25.28
CA GLY A 105 -23.49 11.12 -24.52
C GLY A 105 -22.82 9.75 -24.55
N THR A 106 -22.88 9.01 -23.43
CA THR A 106 -22.33 7.64 -23.28
C THR A 106 -23.15 6.61 -24.06
N ALA A 107 -24.46 6.85 -24.25
CA ALA A 107 -25.41 5.76 -24.28
C ALA A 107 -25.21 4.72 -25.39
N LYS A 108 -24.91 5.08 -26.65
CA LYS A 108 -24.87 4.11 -27.78
C LYS A 108 -24.06 4.63 -28.99
N GLY A 109 -22.85 5.16 -28.79
CA GLY A 109 -22.05 5.70 -29.90
C GLY A 109 -21.02 4.71 -30.45
N VAL A 110 -20.68 4.87 -31.72
CA VAL A 110 -19.50 4.22 -32.34
C VAL A 110 -18.25 4.85 -31.74
N VAL A 111 -17.27 4.03 -31.31
CA VAL A 111 -15.96 4.52 -30.88
C VAL A 111 -15.18 4.93 -32.14
N LEU A 112 -14.84 6.21 -32.26
CA LEU A 112 -14.07 6.73 -33.40
C LEU A 112 -12.62 6.26 -33.35
N SER A 113 -12.04 6.30 -32.15
CA SER A 113 -10.65 5.98 -31.90
C SER A 113 -10.46 5.57 -30.45
N GLN A 114 -9.44 4.76 -30.18
CA GLN A 114 -9.04 4.36 -28.84
C GLN A 114 -7.73 5.07 -28.49
N LEU A 115 -7.70 5.68 -27.32
CA LEU A 115 -6.51 6.34 -26.78
C LEU A 115 -5.78 5.40 -25.83
N ASP A 116 -4.49 5.24 -26.08
CA ASP A 116 -3.60 4.41 -25.27
C ASP A 116 -3.15 5.14 -24.00
N ILE A 117 -2.73 4.35 -23.02
CA ILE A 117 -2.17 4.85 -21.77
C ILE A 117 -0.86 5.59 -22.07
N GLY A 118 -0.70 6.78 -21.50
CA GLY A 118 0.43 7.67 -21.73
C GLY A 118 0.28 8.59 -22.94
N ALA A 119 -0.78 8.42 -23.76
CA ALA A 119 -1.04 9.32 -24.87
C ALA A 119 -1.29 10.75 -24.40
N LYS A 120 -0.71 11.73 -25.10
CA LYS A 120 -0.95 13.15 -24.86
C LYS A 120 -2.08 13.62 -25.76
N ILE A 121 -3.05 14.30 -25.18
CA ILE A 121 -4.23 14.79 -25.89
C ILE A 121 -4.44 16.27 -25.60
N HIS A 122 -4.90 17.02 -26.60
CA HIS A 122 -5.27 18.41 -26.45
C HIS A 122 -6.78 18.54 -26.25
N VAL A 123 -7.17 19.05 -25.08
CA VAL A 123 -8.55 19.27 -24.68
C VAL A 123 -8.94 20.71 -24.97
N LEU A 124 -9.92 20.88 -25.86
CA LEU A 124 -10.45 22.18 -26.26
C LEU A 124 -11.52 22.70 -25.29
N GLU A 125 -12.35 21.80 -24.76
CA GLU A 125 -13.49 22.13 -23.93
C GLU A 125 -13.71 21.06 -22.86
N VAL A 126 -14.13 21.47 -21.67
CA VAL A 126 -14.50 20.58 -20.58
C VAL A 126 -15.93 20.89 -20.14
N VAL A 127 -16.79 19.87 -20.16
CA VAL A 127 -18.20 19.97 -19.80
C VAL A 127 -18.51 19.04 -18.64
N HIS A 128 -19.14 19.58 -17.61
CA HIS A 128 -19.67 18.79 -16.50
C HIS A 128 -21.07 18.31 -16.88
N ASN A 129 -21.19 17.03 -17.23
CA ASN A 129 -22.47 16.44 -17.55
C ASN A 129 -23.07 15.85 -16.26
N GLU A 130 -23.87 16.66 -15.56
CA GLU A 130 -24.55 16.25 -14.32
C GLU A 130 -25.54 15.10 -14.55
N ALA A 131 -26.17 15.05 -15.73
CA ALA A 131 -27.14 14.00 -16.07
C ALA A 131 -26.49 12.61 -16.17
N GLU A 132 -25.26 12.54 -16.70
CA GLU A 132 -24.47 11.29 -16.74
C GLU A 132 -23.48 11.15 -15.58
N ARG A 133 -23.44 12.11 -14.65
CA ARG A 133 -22.48 12.21 -13.53
C ARG A 133 -21.03 12.01 -14.00
N ARG A 134 -20.67 12.68 -15.09
CA ARG A 134 -19.35 12.56 -15.73
C ARG A 134 -18.81 13.91 -16.19
N VAL A 135 -17.51 14.10 -16.05
CA VAL A 135 -16.79 15.21 -16.68
C VAL A 135 -16.34 14.73 -18.06
N ARG A 136 -16.77 15.44 -19.10
CA ARG A 136 -16.45 15.17 -20.51
C ARG A 136 -15.50 16.22 -21.03
N ALA A 137 -14.59 15.80 -21.90
CA ALA A 137 -13.68 16.70 -22.61
C ALA A 137 -13.83 16.53 -24.11
N ARG A 138 -13.85 17.66 -24.83
CA ARG A 138 -13.75 17.68 -26.29
C ARG A 138 -12.29 17.74 -26.69
N LEU A 139 -11.91 16.86 -27.61
CA LEU A 139 -10.55 16.75 -28.13
C LEU A 139 -10.41 17.47 -29.46
N GLU A 140 -9.21 17.99 -29.71
CA GLU A 140 -8.85 18.55 -31.01
C GLU A 140 -8.57 17.45 -32.05
N GLN A 141 -7.69 16.50 -31.71
CA GLN A 141 -7.32 15.38 -32.57
C GLN A 141 -7.11 14.11 -31.75
N PRO A 142 -7.80 13.00 -32.08
CA PRO A 142 -8.93 12.91 -33.00
C PRO A 142 -10.13 13.73 -32.48
N GLU A 143 -10.90 14.37 -33.38
CA GLU A 143 -12.09 15.13 -32.96
C GLU A 143 -13.10 14.19 -32.30
N GLY A 144 -13.49 14.53 -31.08
CA GLY A 144 -14.51 13.79 -30.35
C GLY A 144 -14.49 14.08 -28.86
N TRP A 145 -15.18 13.23 -28.12
CA TRP A 145 -15.44 13.36 -26.69
C TRP A 145 -14.84 12.20 -25.92
N ILE A 146 -14.11 12.52 -24.86
CA ILE A 146 -13.58 11.55 -23.90
C ILE A 146 -14.18 11.82 -22.51
N SER A 147 -14.33 10.78 -21.70
CA SER A 147 -14.61 10.92 -20.27
C SER A 147 -13.33 11.25 -19.52
N LEU A 148 -13.25 12.38 -18.83
CA LEU A 148 -12.12 12.70 -17.94
C LEU A 148 -12.29 12.04 -16.57
N LEU A 149 -13.49 12.17 -15.98
CA LEU A 149 -13.81 11.73 -14.63
C LEU A 149 -15.23 11.17 -14.57
N ASN A 150 -15.39 10.04 -13.88
CA ASN A 150 -16.69 9.57 -13.42
C ASN A 150 -16.92 10.08 -11.98
N MET A 151 -17.97 10.85 -11.77
CA MET A 151 -18.29 11.46 -10.48
C MET A 151 -18.91 10.46 -9.49
N ASP A 152 -19.39 9.31 -9.95
CA ASP A 152 -19.91 8.24 -9.08
C ASP A 152 -18.80 7.42 -8.45
N THR A 153 -17.84 7.00 -9.28
CA THR A 153 -16.78 6.08 -8.86
C THR A 153 -15.46 6.79 -8.56
N GLY A 154 -15.33 8.06 -8.92
CA GLY A 154 -14.06 8.80 -8.87
C GLY A 154 -13.04 8.33 -9.92
N ALA A 155 -13.43 7.47 -10.86
CA ALA A 155 -12.51 6.95 -11.87
C ALA A 155 -12.09 8.05 -12.84
N ARG A 156 -10.78 8.32 -12.91
CA ARG A 156 -10.17 9.31 -13.81
C ARG A 156 -9.44 8.62 -14.96
N TRP A 157 -9.63 9.10 -16.19
CA TRP A 157 -9.00 8.57 -17.40
C TRP A 157 -7.84 9.41 -17.90
N ALA A 158 -7.83 10.72 -17.63
CA ALA A 158 -6.75 11.60 -18.02
C ALA A 158 -6.54 12.71 -16.98
N VAL A 159 -5.32 13.22 -16.92
CA VAL A 159 -4.94 14.30 -16.00
C VAL A 159 -4.21 15.40 -16.76
N HIS A 160 -4.45 16.64 -16.33
CA HIS A 160 -3.90 17.85 -16.95
C HIS A 160 -2.39 17.94 -16.68
N GLU A 161 -1.56 18.25 -17.69
CA GLU A 161 -0.09 18.25 -17.55
C GLU A 161 0.44 19.31 -16.57
N ALA A 162 -0.27 20.44 -16.42
CA ALA A 162 0.11 21.49 -15.48
C ALA A 162 -0.11 21.11 -14.00
N ASP A 163 -0.77 19.97 -13.73
CA ASP A 163 -0.93 19.48 -12.36
C ASP A 163 0.33 18.67 -11.96
N PRO A 164 1.06 19.09 -10.89
CA PRO A 164 2.24 18.36 -10.43
C PRO A 164 1.93 16.93 -10.01
N ALA A 165 0.73 16.65 -9.47
CA ALA A 165 0.30 15.29 -9.14
C ALA A 165 0.11 14.45 -10.41
N ALA A 166 -0.31 15.09 -11.51
CA ALA A 166 -0.44 14.46 -12.82
C ALA A 166 0.88 13.98 -13.39
N ARG A 167 1.94 14.81 -13.29
CA ARG A 167 3.27 14.44 -13.78
C ARG A 167 3.84 13.24 -13.03
N ALA A 168 3.62 13.17 -11.72
CA ALA A 168 4.03 12.03 -10.91
C ALA A 168 3.24 10.75 -11.27
N ALA A 169 1.91 10.84 -11.37
CA ALA A 169 1.05 9.71 -11.71
C ALA A 169 1.29 9.18 -13.14
N ALA A 170 1.48 10.07 -14.11
CA ALA A 170 1.81 9.70 -15.49
C ALA A 170 3.20 9.03 -15.59
N ALA A 171 4.20 9.53 -14.85
CA ALA A 171 5.51 8.90 -14.78
C ALA A 171 5.46 7.49 -14.17
N GLN A 172 4.64 7.30 -13.12
CA GLN A 172 4.43 5.99 -12.51
C GLN A 172 3.70 5.03 -13.44
N ALA A 173 2.65 5.49 -14.14
CA ALA A 173 1.93 4.68 -15.12
C ALA A 173 2.82 4.23 -16.29
N ALA A 174 3.73 5.09 -16.75
CA ALA A 174 4.72 4.75 -17.77
C ALA A 174 5.82 3.79 -17.26
N ALA A 175 6.09 3.76 -15.95
CA ALA A 175 7.10 2.90 -15.33
C ALA A 175 6.59 1.47 -15.02
N LEU A 176 5.27 1.29 -14.80
CA LEU A 176 4.66 0.00 -14.48
C LEU A 176 4.97 -1.14 -15.48
N PRO A 177 4.86 -0.95 -16.82
CA PRO A 177 5.12 -2.04 -17.76
C PRO A 177 6.60 -2.46 -17.77
N LYS A 178 7.53 -1.55 -17.45
CA LYS A 178 8.95 -1.89 -17.32
C LYS A 178 9.21 -2.75 -16.09
N GLN A 179 8.65 -2.35 -14.95
CA GLN A 179 8.80 -3.10 -13.70
C GLN A 179 8.23 -4.52 -13.80
N ALA A 180 7.07 -4.70 -14.44
CA ALA A 180 6.51 -6.02 -14.65
C ALA A 180 7.45 -6.90 -15.51
N GLY A 181 7.98 -6.35 -16.61
CA GLY A 181 8.94 -7.05 -17.47
C GLY A 181 10.22 -7.44 -16.73
N ASP A 182 10.76 -6.54 -15.91
CA ASP A 182 11.96 -6.78 -15.12
C ASP A 182 11.73 -7.87 -14.05
N ILE A 183 10.55 -7.88 -13.41
CA ILE A 183 10.16 -8.92 -12.46
C ILE A 183 10.08 -10.29 -13.15
N PHE A 184 9.46 -10.37 -14.33
CA PHE A 184 9.38 -11.62 -15.08
C PHE A 184 10.75 -12.10 -15.58
N ALA A 185 11.61 -11.17 -16.02
CA ALA A 185 12.97 -11.48 -16.43
C ALA A 185 13.82 -12.00 -15.25
N ASN A 186 13.72 -11.37 -14.08
CA ASN A 186 14.42 -11.81 -12.87
C ASN A 186 13.91 -13.18 -12.38
N ALA A 187 12.59 -13.41 -12.40
CA ALA A 187 12.01 -14.71 -12.07
C ALA A 187 12.50 -15.81 -13.03
N ALA A 188 12.53 -15.51 -14.34
CA ALA A 188 13.07 -16.44 -15.34
C ALA A 188 14.57 -16.72 -15.13
N ALA A 189 15.36 -15.70 -14.79
CA ALA A 189 16.78 -15.85 -14.48
C ALA A 189 17.02 -16.69 -13.22
N ALA A 190 16.09 -16.65 -12.25
CA ALA A 190 16.09 -17.52 -11.07
C ALA A 190 15.60 -18.94 -11.35
N GLY A 191 15.30 -19.29 -12.61
CA GLY A 191 14.79 -20.61 -13.00
C GLY A 191 13.29 -20.81 -12.73
N CYS A 192 12.57 -19.78 -12.29
CA CYS A 192 11.11 -19.84 -12.19
C CYS A 192 10.48 -19.67 -13.57
N ASN A 193 9.45 -20.46 -13.89
CA ASN A 193 8.64 -20.23 -15.08
C ASN A 193 7.37 -19.44 -14.69
N PRO A 194 7.39 -18.09 -14.74
CA PRO A 194 6.23 -17.29 -14.35
C PRO A 194 5.01 -17.50 -15.26
N ALA A 195 5.20 -18.00 -16.49
CA ALA A 195 4.08 -18.32 -17.38
C ALA A 195 3.25 -19.51 -16.87
N ALA A 196 3.82 -20.39 -16.04
CA ALA A 196 3.12 -21.52 -15.46
C ALA A 196 1.97 -21.10 -14.51
N LEU A 197 2.05 -19.90 -13.91
CA LEU A 197 1.00 -19.36 -13.05
C LEU A 197 -0.29 -19.01 -13.81
N PHE A 198 -0.18 -18.74 -15.11
CA PHE A 198 -1.30 -18.33 -15.96
C PHE A 198 -1.77 -19.43 -16.91
N GLN A 199 -1.03 -20.53 -16.99
CA GLN A 199 -1.47 -21.70 -17.74
C GLN A 199 -2.50 -22.46 -16.90
N PRO A 200 -3.69 -22.77 -17.46
CA PRO A 200 -4.57 -23.71 -16.80
C PRO A 200 -3.81 -25.02 -16.58
N PRO A 201 -3.98 -25.69 -15.42
CA PRO A 201 -3.29 -26.94 -15.17
C PRO A 201 -3.57 -27.90 -16.32
N ALA A 202 -2.51 -28.45 -16.92
CA ALA A 202 -2.64 -29.36 -18.04
C ALA A 202 -3.61 -30.49 -17.64
N ARG A 203 -4.78 -30.54 -18.29
CA ARG A 203 -5.80 -31.56 -18.01
C ARG A 203 -5.16 -32.94 -18.18
N GLY A 204 -4.99 -33.65 -17.08
CA GLY A 204 -4.52 -35.03 -17.07
C GLY A 204 -3.05 -35.26 -16.74
N ALA A 205 -2.27 -34.22 -16.41
CA ALA A 205 -1.04 -34.45 -15.67
C ALA A 205 -1.42 -34.80 -14.23
N PRO A 206 -1.11 -36.00 -13.71
CA PRO A 206 -1.26 -36.24 -12.27
C PRO A 206 -0.41 -35.19 -11.56
N ALA A 207 -0.99 -34.51 -10.56
CA ALA A 207 -0.20 -33.71 -9.65
C ALA A 207 0.94 -34.63 -9.18
N ALA A 208 2.20 -34.24 -9.42
CA ALA A 208 3.32 -35.01 -8.91
C ALA A 208 3.08 -35.16 -7.40
N GLU A 209 2.81 -36.38 -6.96
CA GLU A 209 2.62 -36.66 -5.55
C GLU A 209 3.98 -36.47 -4.91
N VAL A 210 4.19 -35.27 -4.35
CA VAL A 210 5.35 -34.99 -3.52
C VAL A 210 5.20 -35.88 -2.30
N SER A 211 6.18 -36.76 -2.09
CA SER A 211 6.13 -37.63 -0.92
C SER A 211 6.19 -36.78 0.36
N SER A 212 5.66 -37.29 1.46
CA SER A 212 5.78 -36.58 2.75
C SER A 212 7.24 -36.31 3.11
N GLU A 213 8.14 -37.23 2.76
CA GLU A 213 9.58 -37.10 3.02
C GLU A 213 10.21 -35.95 2.23
N GLU A 214 9.96 -35.86 0.93
CA GLU A 214 10.41 -34.74 0.09
C GLU A 214 9.85 -33.39 0.56
N ALA A 215 8.60 -33.37 1.02
CA ALA A 215 7.99 -32.16 1.57
C ALA A 215 8.69 -31.68 2.86
N TRP A 216 9.03 -32.61 3.75
CA TRP A 216 9.80 -32.30 4.97
C TRP A 216 11.23 -31.85 4.67
N GLU A 217 11.91 -32.49 3.72
CA GLU A 217 13.24 -32.08 3.27
C GLU A 217 13.23 -30.68 2.66
N ALA A 218 12.24 -30.38 1.81
CA ALA A 218 12.08 -29.06 1.22
C ALA A 218 11.82 -27.98 2.28
N MET A 219 11.00 -28.28 3.30
CA MET A 219 10.78 -27.36 4.43
C MET A 219 12.05 -27.13 5.24
N ALA A 220 12.80 -28.18 5.56
CA ALA A 220 14.06 -28.06 6.32
C ALA A 220 15.12 -27.27 5.54
N LEU A 221 15.20 -27.45 4.21
CA LEU A 221 16.09 -26.66 3.35
C LEU A 221 15.70 -25.18 3.36
N LEU A 222 14.39 -24.88 3.30
CA LEU A 222 13.89 -23.50 3.33
C LEU A 222 14.18 -22.82 4.68
N GLU A 223 13.97 -23.52 5.80
CA GLU A 223 14.33 -23.02 7.13
C GLU A 223 15.83 -22.74 7.25
N SER A 224 16.68 -23.62 6.71
CA SER A 224 18.13 -23.39 6.65
C SER A 224 18.51 -22.16 5.83
N GLN A 225 17.83 -21.90 4.72
CA GLN A 225 18.08 -20.72 3.88
C GLN A 225 17.65 -19.44 4.59
N LEU A 226 16.48 -19.45 5.24
CA LEU A 226 15.98 -18.30 6.01
C LEU A 226 16.89 -17.98 7.19
N ALA A 227 17.34 -19.00 7.94
CA ALA A 227 18.27 -18.82 9.04
C ALA A 227 19.61 -18.20 8.60
N ARG A 228 20.09 -18.53 7.38
CA ARG A 228 21.29 -17.93 6.81
C ARG A 228 21.09 -16.48 6.38
N ALA A 229 19.92 -16.14 5.85
CA ALA A 229 19.59 -14.77 5.46
C ALA A 229 19.50 -13.80 6.65
N ASP A 230 19.07 -14.28 7.82
CA ASP A 230 19.00 -13.47 9.05
C ASP A 230 20.38 -13.31 9.75
N ASP A 231 21.37 -14.12 9.41
CA ASP A 231 22.74 -13.97 9.92
C ASP A 231 23.52 -12.88 9.17
N SER A 232 23.23 -11.63 9.54
CA SER A 232 23.91 -10.43 9.02
C SER A 232 25.43 -10.36 9.29
N SER A 233 26.01 -11.32 10.04
CA SER A 233 27.43 -11.32 10.37
C SER A 233 28.34 -11.76 9.20
N GLU A 234 27.87 -12.64 8.29
CA GLU A 234 28.62 -13.06 7.09
C GLU A 234 28.77 -11.90 6.08
N ASP A 235 27.78 -11.01 6.05
CA ASP A 235 27.73 -9.84 5.16
C ASP A 235 28.73 -8.75 5.58
N ALA A 236 29.00 -8.62 6.88
CA ALA A 236 29.95 -7.67 7.43
C ALA A 236 31.42 -8.04 7.12
N ALA A 237 31.75 -9.34 7.20
CA ALA A 237 33.08 -9.85 6.89
C ALA A 237 33.41 -9.72 5.38
N SER A 238 32.44 -9.99 4.52
CA SER A 238 32.59 -9.88 3.06
C SER A 238 32.80 -8.43 2.60
N ARG A 239 32.22 -7.44 3.31
CA ARG A 239 32.43 -6.02 3.01
C ARG A 239 33.78 -5.48 3.49
N GLN A 240 34.40 -6.08 4.50
CA GLN A 240 35.72 -5.67 4.99
C GLN A 240 36.88 -6.17 4.13
N ALA A 241 36.70 -7.24 3.35
CA ALA A 241 37.75 -7.80 2.48
C ALA A 241 37.87 -7.11 1.11
N ALA A 242 36.94 -6.22 0.75
CA ALA A 242 36.87 -5.58 -0.56
C ALA A 242 37.29 -4.09 -0.57
N GLY A 243 37.88 -3.58 0.52
CA GLY A 243 38.44 -2.23 0.64
C GLY A 243 39.93 -2.27 0.95
#